data_AF-A0A321LPE8-F1
#
_entry.id   AF-A0A321LPE8-F1
#
_cell.length_a   1.000
_cell.length_b   1.000
_cell.length_c   1.000
_cell.angle_alpha   90.00
_cell.angle_beta   90.00
_cell.angle_gamma   90.00
#
_symmetry.space_group_name_H-M   'P 1'
#
loop_
_entity.id
_entity.type
_entity.pdbx_description
1 polymer ?
#
loop_
_entity_poly.entity_id
_entity_poly.type
_entity_poly.pdbx_seq_one_letter_code
_entity_poly.pdbx_strand_id
1 'polypeptide(L)'
;MNSAKLKEEVSRYADLIEAEMRNSGMWQDQPLRPEQMQFQQAFAMDTMAFAQWLQFIFLPRVREAVASGEFPSSSSVGAQAVHEFDGDENAARLITLLSEFDALFDA
;
A
#
# COMPACT_ATOMS: atom_id res chain seq x y z
N MET A 1 8.91 -19.35 1.89
CA MET A 1 8.12 -19.07 3.11
C MET A 1 6.89 -19.96 3.12
N ASN A 2 6.37 -20.41 4.28
CA ASN A 2 5.10 -21.15 4.31
C ASN A 2 3.91 -20.16 4.31
N SER A 3 2.70 -20.64 3.96
CA SER A 3 1.51 -19.78 3.79
C SER A 3 1.12 -19.04 5.08
N ALA A 4 1.21 -19.70 6.24
CA ALA A 4 0.88 -19.07 7.53
C ALA A 4 1.83 -17.91 7.86
N LYS A 5 3.14 -18.09 7.68
CA LYS A 5 4.14 -17.05 7.91
C LYS A 5 3.99 -15.89 6.93
N LEU A 6 3.68 -16.17 5.66
CA LEU A 6 3.41 -15.11 4.67
C LEU A 6 2.23 -14.24 5.11
N LYS A 7 1.13 -14.87 5.55
CA LYS A 7 -0.06 -14.15 6.03
C LYS A 7 0.24 -13.24 7.23
N GLU A 8 1.04 -13.73 8.19
CA GLU A 8 1.47 -12.95 9.35
C GLU A 8 2.33 -11.74 8.93
N GLU A 9 3.32 -11.94 8.06
CA GLU A 9 4.17 -10.84 7.58
C GLU A 9 3.38 -9.81 6.78
N VAL A 10 2.51 -10.23 5.87
CA VAL A 10 1.66 -9.33 5.08
C VAL A 10 0.77 -8.49 5.98
N SER A 11 0.15 -9.10 7.01
CA SER A 11 -0.65 -8.36 8.00
C SER A 11 0.20 -7.36 8.78
N ARG A 12 1.40 -7.77 9.20
CA ARG A 12 2.34 -6.91 9.95
C ARG A 12 2.73 -5.68 9.13
N TYR A 13 3.07 -5.85 7.85
CA TYR A 13 3.42 -4.70 7.00
C TYR A 13 2.22 -3.80 6.73
N ALA A 14 1.01 -4.35 6.54
CA ALA A 14 -0.18 -3.53 6.40
C ALA A 14 -0.37 -2.60 7.61
N ASP A 15 -0.19 -3.11 8.83
CA ASP A 15 -0.30 -2.31 10.06
C ASP A 15 0.83 -1.27 10.19
N LEU A 16 2.06 -1.63 9.79
CA LEU A 16 3.21 -0.69 9.82
C LEU A 16 3.07 0.43 8.80
N ILE A 17 2.63 0.12 7.58
CA ILE A 17 2.35 1.08 6.52
C ILE A 17 1.26 2.04 6.97
N GLU A 18 0.17 1.49 7.52
CA GLU A 18 -0.95 2.27 8.04
C GLU A 18 -0.54 3.24 9.17
N ALA A 19 0.29 2.78 10.10
CA ALA A 19 0.83 3.60 11.18
C ALA A 19 1.76 4.69 10.65
N GLU A 20 2.62 4.37 9.68
CA GLU A 20 3.53 5.35 9.08
C GLU A 20 2.77 6.44 8.34
N MET A 21 1.78 6.09 7.52
CA MET A 21 0.95 7.08 6.83
C MET A 21 0.27 8.06 7.79
N ARG A 22 -0.16 7.59 8.98
CA ARG A 22 -0.69 8.48 10.02
C ARG A 22 0.38 9.39 10.60
N ASN A 23 1.55 8.83 10.92
CA ASN A 23 2.65 9.59 11.53
C ASN A 23 3.20 10.67 10.59
N SER A 24 3.25 10.40 9.29
CA SER A 24 3.75 11.34 8.27
C SER A 24 2.68 12.31 7.75
N GLY A 25 1.44 12.23 8.24
CA GLY A 25 0.33 13.08 7.80
C GLY A 25 -0.19 12.75 6.39
N MET A 26 0.17 11.59 5.84
CA MET A 26 -0.31 11.07 4.55
C MET A 26 -1.65 10.31 4.67
N TRP A 27 -2.18 10.20 5.89
CA TRP A 27 -3.49 9.62 6.16
C TRP A 27 -4.60 10.68 6.11
N GLN A 28 -5.69 10.35 5.43
CA GLN A 28 -6.87 11.21 5.31
C GLN A 28 -8.01 10.69 6.21
N ASP A 29 -8.57 11.55 7.06
CA ASP A 29 -9.74 11.20 7.89
C ASP A 29 -11.06 11.22 7.11
N GLN A 30 -11.14 12.07 6.08
CA GLN A 30 -12.33 12.20 5.24
C GLN A 30 -12.38 11.06 4.21
N PRO A 31 -13.57 10.58 3.81
CA PRO A 31 -13.67 9.59 2.73
C PRO A 31 -13.30 10.20 1.38
N LEU A 32 -12.94 9.35 0.40
CA LEU A 32 -12.85 9.77 -1.00
C LEU A 32 -14.19 10.26 -1.52
N ARG A 33 -14.14 11.24 -2.43
CA ARG A 33 -15.35 11.63 -3.17
C ARG A 33 -15.74 10.51 -4.12
N PRO A 34 -17.04 10.30 -4.38
CA PRO A 34 -17.51 9.22 -5.25
C PRO A 34 -16.86 9.21 -6.64
N GLU A 35 -16.57 10.40 -7.20
CA GLU A 35 -15.94 10.51 -8.52
C GLU A 35 -14.52 9.93 -8.54
N GLN A 36 -13.81 9.91 -7.41
CA GLN A 36 -12.44 9.38 -7.33
C GLN A 36 -12.40 7.85 -7.38
N MET A 37 -13.53 7.18 -7.17
CA MET A 37 -13.63 5.73 -7.32
C MET A 37 -13.83 5.30 -8.79
N GLN A 38 -13.93 6.23 -9.73
CA GLN A 38 -14.10 5.97 -11.16
C GLN A 38 -12.78 5.90 -11.94
N PHE A 39 -11.70 5.48 -11.30
CA PHE A 39 -10.36 5.40 -11.90
C PHE A 39 -10.28 4.38 -13.04
N GLN A 40 -9.45 4.69 -14.03
CA GLN A 40 -9.19 3.81 -15.18
C GLN A 40 -7.71 3.42 -15.30
N GLN A 41 -6.80 4.16 -14.67
CA GLN A 41 -5.36 3.89 -14.73
C GLN A 41 -4.87 3.03 -13.56
N ALA A 42 -3.70 2.40 -13.75
CA ALA A 42 -3.00 1.72 -12.67
C ALA A 42 -2.74 2.69 -11.51
N PHE A 43 -2.81 2.20 -10.28
CA PHE A 43 -2.67 3.01 -9.06
C PHE A 43 -3.65 4.20 -8.96
N ALA A 44 -4.72 4.21 -9.77
CA ALA A 44 -5.71 5.30 -9.84
C ALA A 44 -5.12 6.70 -10.03
N MET A 45 -3.96 6.81 -10.69
CA MET A 45 -3.20 8.06 -10.86
C MET A 45 -3.99 9.16 -11.58
N ASP A 46 -5.06 8.80 -12.28
CA ASP A 46 -5.96 9.72 -12.97
C ASP A 46 -6.96 10.44 -12.06
N THR A 47 -7.22 9.92 -10.85
CA THR A 47 -8.35 10.40 -10.01
C THR A 47 -8.01 10.64 -8.54
N MET A 48 -6.87 10.14 -8.05
CA MET A 48 -6.46 10.33 -6.66
C MET A 48 -4.94 10.37 -6.51
N ALA A 49 -4.48 10.97 -5.42
CA ALA A 49 -3.07 10.95 -5.05
C ALA A 49 -2.65 9.52 -4.64
N PHE A 50 -1.36 9.19 -4.80
CA PHE A 50 -0.88 7.85 -4.46
C PHE A 50 -1.11 7.48 -2.98
N ALA A 51 -0.96 8.44 -2.04
CA ALA A 51 -1.30 8.22 -0.63
C ALA A 51 -2.78 7.86 -0.41
N GLN A 52 -3.70 8.47 -1.18
CA GLN A 52 -5.12 8.13 -1.15
C GLN A 52 -5.34 6.71 -1.70
N TRP A 53 -4.67 6.34 -2.79
CA TRP A 53 -4.73 4.99 -3.33
C TRP A 53 -4.22 3.94 -2.31
N LEU A 54 -3.11 4.24 -1.61
CA LEU A 54 -2.57 3.40 -0.55
C LEU A 54 -3.61 3.14 0.56
N GLN A 55 -4.26 4.21 1.03
CA GLN A 55 -5.24 4.13 2.11
C GLN A 55 -6.53 3.42 1.70
N PHE A 56 -7.13 3.81 0.57
CA PHE A 56 -8.51 3.44 0.23
C PHE A 56 -8.61 2.22 -0.68
N ILE A 57 -7.53 1.81 -1.33
CA ILE A 57 -7.53 0.68 -2.27
C ILE A 57 -6.53 -0.38 -1.85
N PHE A 58 -5.27 -0.02 -1.66
CA PHE A 58 -4.22 -0.98 -1.35
C PHE A 58 -4.42 -1.66 0.01
N LEU A 59 -4.47 -0.90 1.11
CA LEU A 59 -4.59 -1.47 2.46
C LEU A 59 -5.85 -2.34 2.63
N PRO A 60 -7.06 -1.93 2.19
CA PRO A 60 -8.24 -2.78 2.24
C PRO A 60 -8.08 -4.09 1.48
N ARG A 61 -7.49 -4.06 0.27
CA ARG A 61 -7.23 -5.26 -0.53
C ARG A 61 -6.21 -6.18 0.10
N VAL A 62 -5.16 -5.63 0.72
CA VAL A 62 -4.17 -6.42 1.47
C VAL A 62 -4.83 -7.13 2.65
N ARG A 63 -5.70 -6.43 3.39
CA ARG A 63 -6.44 -7.02 4.52
C ARG A 63 -7.42 -8.10 4.06
N GLU A 64 -8.06 -7.93 2.90
CA GLU A 64 -8.89 -8.96 2.26
C GLU A 64 -8.08 -10.20 1.87
N ALA A 65 -6.92 -10.01 1.21
CA ALA A 65 -6.01 -11.09 0.84
C ALA A 65 -5.49 -11.87 2.07
N VAL A 66 -5.20 -11.18 3.17
CA VAL A 66 -4.87 -11.82 4.46
C VAL A 66 -6.05 -12.64 4.95
N ALA A 67 -7.28 -12.13 4.89
CA ALA A 67 -8.47 -12.84 5.35
C ALA A 67 -8.74 -14.11 4.52
N SER A 68 -8.69 -14.01 3.19
CA SER A 68 -8.94 -15.14 2.27
C SER A 68 -7.76 -16.11 2.16
N GLY A 69 -6.54 -15.64 2.39
CA GLY A 69 -5.31 -16.39 2.09
C GLY A 69 -4.93 -16.39 0.59
N GLU A 70 -5.61 -15.59 -0.22
CA GLU A 70 -5.38 -15.45 -1.65
C GLU A 70 -4.53 -14.21 -1.91
N PHE A 71 -3.22 -14.42 -2.09
CA PHE A 71 -2.27 -13.36 -2.35
C PHE A 71 -1.95 -13.23 -3.85
N PRO A 72 -1.59 -12.02 -4.33
CA PRO A 72 -1.07 -11.87 -5.68
C PRO A 72 0.25 -12.64 -5.85
N SER A 73 0.59 -12.94 -7.10
CA SER A 73 1.86 -13.60 -7.45
C SER A 73 3.08 -12.70 -7.31
N SER A 74 2.88 -11.38 -7.31
CA SER A 74 3.92 -10.37 -7.20
C SER A 74 3.34 -9.06 -6.65
N SER A 75 4.21 -8.17 -6.15
CA SER A 75 3.86 -6.80 -5.81
C SER A 75 4.93 -5.84 -6.33
N SER A 76 4.54 -4.59 -6.60
CA SER A 76 5.44 -3.54 -7.07
C SER A 76 5.01 -2.17 -6.54
N VAL A 77 4.38 -2.16 -5.37
CA VAL A 77 3.85 -0.94 -4.75
C VAL A 77 4.97 -0.05 -4.21
N GLY A 78 6.04 -0.65 -3.69
CA GLY A 78 7.24 0.04 -3.25
C GLY A 78 7.98 0.68 -4.42
N ALA A 79 8.07 -0.01 -5.56
CA ALA A 79 8.65 0.58 -6.78
C ALA A 79 7.87 1.83 -7.23
N GLN A 80 6.54 1.80 -7.19
CA GLN A 80 5.72 2.98 -7.47
C GLN A 80 5.93 4.08 -6.41
N ALA A 81 6.03 3.71 -5.12
CA ALA A 81 6.25 4.66 -4.03
C ALA A 81 7.56 5.45 -4.19
N VAL A 82 8.64 4.80 -4.64
CA VAL A 82 9.91 5.47 -4.94
C VAL A 82 9.72 6.56 -6.00
N HIS A 83 8.92 6.30 -7.04
CA HIS A 83 8.65 7.27 -8.09
C HIS A 83 7.74 8.42 -7.61
N GLU A 84 6.66 8.11 -6.90
CA GLU A 84 5.67 9.11 -6.45
C GLU A 84 6.19 10.03 -5.35
N PHE A 85 7.14 9.55 -4.54
CA PHE A 85 7.68 10.28 -3.39
C PHE A 85 9.17 10.62 -3.56
N ASP A 86 9.67 10.66 -4.80
CA ASP A 86 11.07 11.01 -5.07
C ASP A 86 11.41 12.40 -4.48
N GLY A 87 12.46 12.44 -3.67
CA GLY A 87 12.89 13.65 -2.95
C GLY A 87 12.05 14.03 -1.72
N ASP A 88 11.01 13.29 -1.35
CA ASP A 88 10.26 13.53 -0.10
C ASP A 88 10.86 12.76 1.08
N GLU A 89 11.65 13.45 1.89
CA GLU A 89 12.27 12.87 3.09
C GLU A 89 11.24 12.37 4.12
N ASN A 90 10.04 12.96 4.16
CA ASN A 90 8.97 12.51 5.06
C ASN A 90 8.38 11.15 4.63
N ALA A 91 8.55 10.76 3.36
CA ALA A 91 8.08 9.51 2.82
C ALA A 91 9.10 8.36 2.95
N ALA A 92 10.36 8.65 3.30
CA ALA A 92 11.46 7.68 3.23
C ALA A 92 11.18 6.36 3.97
N ARG A 93 10.57 6.45 5.17
CA ARG A 93 10.18 5.27 5.95
C ARG A 93 9.01 4.52 5.31
N LEU A 94 8.02 5.23 4.77
CA LEU A 94 6.91 4.62 4.06
C LEU A 94 7.38 3.88 2.80
N ILE A 95 8.28 4.49 2.02
CA ILE A 95 8.89 3.87 0.84
C ILE A 95 9.58 2.57 1.23
N THR A 96 10.39 2.59 2.30
CA THR A 96 11.09 1.40 2.79
C THR A 96 10.12 0.28 3.15
N LEU A 97 9.06 0.59 3.91
CA LEU A 97 8.05 -0.40 4.30
C LEU A 97 7.32 -1.00 3.08
N LEU A 98 7.04 -0.20 2.05
CA LEU A 98 6.40 -0.67 0.82
C LEU A 98 7.35 -1.51 -0.04
N SER A 99 8.64 -1.19 -0.10
CA SER A 99 9.65 -2.01 -0.78
C SER A 99 9.89 -3.34 -0.06
N GLU A 100 9.91 -3.32 1.28
CA GLU A 100 10.01 -4.56 2.08
C GLU A 100 8.75 -5.43 1.95
N PHE A 101 7.58 -4.81 1.77
CA PHE A 101 6.34 -5.51 1.44
C PHE A 101 6.43 -6.19 0.07
N ASP A 102 6.94 -5.49 -0.95
CA ASP A 102 7.14 -6.07 -2.29
C ASP A 102 8.01 -7.34 -2.23
N ALA A 103 9.10 -7.28 -1.47
CA ALA A 103 10.05 -8.39 -1.30
C ALA A 103 9.45 -9.65 -0.67
N LEU A 104 8.25 -9.59 -0.05
CA LEU A 104 7.54 -10.78 0.41
C LEU A 104 7.06 -11.67 -0.74
N PHE A 105 6.93 -11.09 -1.94
CA PHE A 105 6.40 -11.74 -3.14
C PHE A 105 7.47 -11.97 -4.21
N ASP A 106 8.69 -11.50 -3.99
CA ASP A 106 9.84 -11.81 -4.81
C ASP A 106 10.33 -13.23 -4.47
N ALA A 107 9.99 -14.19 -5.33
CA ALA A 107 10.33 -15.61 -5.17
C ALA A 107 11.71 -15.95 -5.75
#